data_AF-A0A7S0MJM5-F1
#
_entry.id   AF-A0A7S0MJM5-F1
#
_cell.length_a   1.000
_cell.length_b   1.000
_cell.length_c   1.000
_cell.angle_alpha   90.00
_cell.angle_beta   90.00
_cell.angle_gamma   90.00
#
_symmetry.space_group_name_H-M   'P 1'
#
loop_
_entity.id
_entity.type
_entity.pdbx_description
1 polymer ?
#
loop_
_entity_poly.entity_id
_entity_poly.type
_entity_poly.pdbx_seq_one_letter_code
_entity_poly.pdbx_strand_id
1 'polypeptide(L)'
;AKEQYQDELFEILEEEKKKAEADEKMQEDLAFLQRLKDANIEGASTLLQTMLEDDPEQSKLACYSFWMEIIDDFQHQFKTLSQEFIDGILGDNGKVSKCSVDTKKQERERFEKVLAGRRSKIDADSKGLVHKFDAKKKQLLRVIASKEVAESEKKLDELRAANVQLNDDLLELELQQMEQDEQIISGFEQSYNQLVAAFIDTVQSDFCAKLRDIENDFFNKALQMAQEDHEKHAAGQLEDAVSEDAARFLGDKELGLASLNASHEAHIAIIDRWEQQVVTRERRQAQAMLASARADSVARDRRRILEIVEVTGKNNSEVEEQFMALSEDWGNR
;
A
#
# COMPACT_ATOMS: atom_id res chain seq x y z
N ALA A 1 52.81 -29.98 12.16
CA ALA A 1 51.99 -30.79 11.23
C ALA A 1 50.58 -30.99 11.78
N LYS A 2 50.33 -31.86 12.79
CA LYS A 2 48.96 -32.10 13.29
C LYS A 2 48.30 -30.87 13.97
N GLU A 3 49.06 -30.08 14.73
CA GLU A 3 48.58 -28.81 15.32
C GLU A 3 48.31 -27.74 14.25
N GLN A 4 49.20 -27.53 13.29
CA GLN A 4 48.98 -26.59 12.19
C GLN A 4 47.71 -26.88 11.37
N TYR A 5 47.41 -28.16 11.11
CA TYR A 5 46.15 -28.53 10.45
C TYR A 5 44.92 -28.30 11.33
N GLN A 6 45.05 -28.38 12.66
CA GLN A 6 43.95 -28.07 13.58
C GLN A 6 43.71 -26.56 13.69
N ASP A 7 44.78 -25.75 13.66
CA ASP A 7 44.70 -24.30 13.65
C ASP A 7 44.08 -23.77 12.34
N GLU A 8 44.52 -24.30 11.19
CA GLU A 8 43.93 -23.97 9.87
C GLU A 8 42.45 -24.37 9.78
N LEU A 9 42.07 -25.53 10.34
CA LEU A 9 40.67 -25.96 10.42
C LEU A 9 39.82 -25.05 11.32
N PHE A 10 40.39 -24.53 12.39
CA PHE A 10 39.70 -23.62 13.31
C PHE A 10 39.52 -22.24 12.68
N GLU A 11 40.52 -21.74 11.96
CA GLU A 11 40.46 -20.47 11.23
C GLU A 11 39.41 -20.49 10.11
N ILE A 12 39.35 -21.59 9.33
CA ILE A 12 38.30 -21.79 8.30
C ILE A 12 36.90 -21.82 8.93
N LEU A 13 36.73 -22.50 10.07
CA LEU A 13 35.44 -22.54 10.78
C LEU A 13 35.03 -21.17 11.33
N GLU A 14 35.96 -20.37 11.85
CA GLU A 14 35.67 -19.00 12.29
C GLU A 14 35.30 -18.09 11.11
N GLU A 15 35.98 -18.23 9.96
CA GLU A 15 35.63 -17.48 8.75
C GLU A 15 34.26 -17.88 8.19
N GLU A 16 33.94 -19.17 8.15
CA GLU A 16 32.63 -19.66 7.74
C GLU A 16 31.53 -19.18 8.68
N LYS A 17 31.78 -19.19 10.00
CA LYS A 17 30.84 -18.67 10.99
C LYS A 17 30.63 -17.17 10.82
N LYS A 18 31.69 -16.38 10.64
CA LYS A 18 31.60 -14.93 10.38
C LYS A 18 30.85 -14.63 9.09
N LYS A 19 31.07 -15.42 8.02
CA LYS A 19 30.32 -15.29 6.77
C LYS A 19 28.85 -15.63 6.95
N ALA A 20 28.54 -16.72 7.65
CA ALA A 20 27.16 -17.11 7.93
C ALA A 20 26.42 -16.04 8.76
N GLU A 21 27.05 -15.49 9.80
CA GLU A 21 26.50 -14.38 10.60
C GLU A 21 26.31 -13.11 9.77
N ALA A 22 27.25 -12.80 8.86
CA ALA A 22 27.13 -11.66 7.96
C ALA A 22 26.00 -11.84 6.92
N ASP A 23 25.85 -13.04 6.37
CA ASP A 23 24.80 -13.38 5.41
C ASP A 23 23.42 -13.36 6.08
N GLU A 24 23.29 -13.89 7.30
CA GLU A 24 22.06 -13.86 8.09
C GLU A 24 21.65 -12.42 8.38
N LYS A 25 22.58 -11.60 8.86
CA LYS A 25 22.34 -10.17 9.11
C LYS A 25 21.94 -9.41 7.84
N MET A 26 22.59 -9.69 6.72
CA MET A 26 22.24 -9.08 5.43
C MET A 26 20.82 -9.45 5.00
N GLN A 27 20.39 -10.70 5.23
CA GLN A 27 19.03 -11.13 4.94
C GLN A 27 18.00 -10.46 5.84
N GLU A 28 18.30 -10.33 7.14
CA GLU A 28 17.45 -9.60 8.08
C GLU A 28 17.29 -8.13 7.69
N ASP A 29 18.39 -7.46 7.33
CA ASP A 29 18.40 -6.06 6.89
C ASP A 29 17.57 -5.89 5.60
N LEU A 30 17.73 -6.79 4.63
CA LEU A 30 16.94 -6.78 3.39
C LEU A 30 15.44 -7.00 3.66
N ALA A 31 15.10 -7.92 4.56
CA ALA A 31 13.71 -8.18 4.95
C ALA A 31 13.11 -6.96 5.65
N PHE A 32 13.86 -6.30 6.53
CA PHE A 32 13.44 -5.08 7.20
C PHE A 32 13.20 -3.93 6.20
N LEU A 33 14.13 -3.69 5.28
CA LEU A 33 13.97 -2.68 4.23
C LEU A 33 12.75 -2.95 3.34
N GLN A 34 12.50 -4.23 3.02
CA GLN A 34 11.32 -4.62 2.27
C GLN A 34 10.02 -4.32 3.05
N ARG A 35 9.99 -4.58 4.37
CA ARG A 35 8.84 -4.20 5.22
C ARG A 35 8.60 -2.69 5.21
N LEU A 36 9.65 -1.87 5.29
CA LEU A 36 9.52 -0.41 5.22
C LEU A 36 8.97 0.06 3.87
N LYS A 37 9.42 -0.58 2.78
CA LYS A 37 8.94 -0.30 1.43
C LYS A 37 7.46 -0.66 1.26
N ASP A 38 7.05 -1.83 1.74
CA ASP A 38 5.66 -2.28 1.71
C ASP A 38 4.76 -1.39 2.60
N ALA A 39 5.31 -0.85 3.68
CA ALA A 39 4.67 0.11 4.57
C ALA A 39 4.70 1.56 4.06
N ASN A 40 5.24 1.81 2.87
CA ASN A 40 5.38 3.13 2.25
C ASN A 40 6.27 4.12 3.05
N ILE A 41 7.13 3.64 3.95
CA ILE A 41 8.05 4.45 4.78
C ILE A 41 9.52 4.17 4.47
N GLU A 42 9.81 3.70 3.25
CA GLU A 42 11.18 3.56 2.73
C GLU A 42 12.02 4.83 2.98
N GLY A 43 13.24 4.63 3.48
CA GLY A 43 14.16 5.72 3.82
C GLY A 43 13.99 6.29 5.23
N ALA A 44 12.93 5.97 5.98
CA ALA A 44 12.78 6.46 7.36
C ALA A 44 13.97 6.09 8.27
N SER A 45 14.51 4.87 8.12
CA SER A 45 15.65 4.38 8.90
C SER A 45 16.99 4.97 8.47
N THR A 46 17.10 5.46 7.23
CA THR A 46 18.34 5.99 6.65
C THR A 46 18.31 7.51 6.51
N LEU A 47 17.20 8.18 6.86
CA LEU A 47 17.00 9.62 6.64
C LEU A 47 18.08 10.46 7.30
N LEU A 48 18.42 10.14 8.56
CA LEU A 48 19.51 10.79 9.29
C LEU A 48 20.86 10.62 8.58
N GLN A 49 21.14 9.42 8.07
CA GLN A 49 22.39 9.15 7.38
C GLN A 49 22.47 9.97 6.09
N THR A 50 21.43 9.93 5.27
CA THR A 50 21.33 10.76 4.06
C THR A 50 21.49 12.23 4.37
N MET A 51 20.89 12.70 5.47
CA MET A 51 20.97 14.08 5.88
C MET A 51 22.39 14.53 6.24
N LEU A 52 23.14 13.70 6.98
CA LEU A 52 24.52 14.00 7.36
C LEU A 52 25.54 13.79 6.22
N GLU A 53 25.27 12.86 5.30
CA GLU A 53 26.15 12.59 4.14
C GLU A 53 25.99 13.62 3.02
N ASP A 54 24.76 14.10 2.79
CA ASP A 54 24.46 15.08 1.75
C ASP A 54 24.68 16.54 2.21
N ASP A 55 25.00 16.79 3.49
CA ASP A 55 25.33 18.12 4.01
C ASP A 55 26.75 18.55 3.58
N PRO A 56 26.88 19.57 2.70
CA PRO A 56 28.19 20.03 2.22
C PRO A 56 29.00 20.77 3.28
N GLU A 57 28.37 21.26 4.35
CA GLU A 57 28.99 22.07 5.39
C GLU A 57 29.45 21.24 6.61
N GLN A 58 28.97 20.00 6.70
CA GLN A 58 29.24 19.07 7.81
C GLN A 58 30.73 18.93 8.17
N SER A 59 31.58 18.82 7.16
CA SER A 59 33.03 18.70 7.35
C SER A 59 33.70 19.98 7.88
N LYS A 60 33.14 21.16 7.55
CA LYS A 60 33.64 22.45 8.03
C LYS A 60 33.15 22.72 9.45
N LEU A 61 31.90 22.37 9.74
CA LEU A 61 31.30 22.55 11.06
C LEU A 61 31.94 21.66 12.13
N ALA A 62 32.52 20.52 11.73
CA ALA A 62 33.33 19.67 12.60
C ALA A 62 34.60 20.36 13.17
N CYS A 63 34.97 21.55 12.69
CA CYS A 63 36.04 22.35 13.29
C CYS A 63 35.66 22.97 14.64
N TYR A 64 34.37 23.09 14.97
CA TYR A 64 33.93 23.58 16.27
C TYR A 64 34.21 22.57 17.38
N SER A 65 34.65 23.06 18.55
CA SER A 65 35.06 22.20 19.67
C SER A 65 33.91 21.39 20.26
N PHE A 66 32.69 21.92 20.16
CA PHE A 66 31.46 21.33 20.66
C PHE A 66 30.74 20.43 19.64
N TRP A 67 31.16 20.41 18.37
CA TRP A 67 30.37 19.82 17.28
C TRP A 67 30.04 18.34 17.51
N MET A 68 31.02 17.57 18.00
CA MET A 68 30.86 16.14 18.27
C MET A 68 29.85 15.84 19.39
N GLU A 69 29.72 16.71 20.39
CA GLU A 69 28.77 16.51 21.48
C GLU A 69 27.34 16.77 21.01
N ILE A 70 27.12 17.91 20.34
CA ILE A 70 25.77 18.30 19.91
C ILE A 70 25.23 17.39 18.81
N ILE A 71 26.09 16.87 17.94
CA ILE A 71 25.67 15.99 16.86
C ILE A 71 25.29 14.60 17.39
N ASP A 72 26.00 14.08 18.39
CA ASP A 72 25.66 12.80 19.02
C ASP A 72 24.28 12.88 19.70
N ASP A 73 24.02 13.96 20.43
CA ASP A 73 22.71 14.23 21.04
C ASP A 73 21.59 14.31 19.99
N PHE A 74 21.84 15.02 18.89
CA PHE A 74 20.93 15.14 17.77
C PHE A 74 20.65 13.78 17.11
N GLN A 75 21.70 13.03 16.79
CA GLN A 75 21.56 11.69 16.21
C GLN A 75 20.78 10.75 17.12
N HIS A 76 21.00 10.81 18.44
CA HIS A 76 20.27 9.99 19.40
C HIS A 76 18.77 10.30 19.42
N GLN A 77 18.41 11.59 19.48
CA GLN A 77 17.00 12.02 19.46
C GLN A 77 16.32 11.63 18.14
N PHE A 78 17.00 11.86 17.01
CA PHE A 78 16.49 11.51 15.68
C PHE A 78 16.27 10.00 15.54
N LYS A 79 17.24 9.18 15.94
CA LYS A 79 17.14 7.71 15.89
C LYS A 79 16.01 7.19 16.77
N THR A 80 15.86 7.75 17.98
CA THR A 80 14.78 7.38 18.91
C THR A 80 13.42 7.65 18.28
N LEU A 81 13.20 8.86 17.76
CA LEU A 81 11.93 9.23 17.11
C LEU A 81 11.66 8.38 15.85
N SER A 82 12.69 8.11 15.04
CA SER A 82 12.58 7.28 13.84
C SER A 82 12.17 5.85 14.19
N GLN A 83 12.76 5.27 15.23
CA GLN A 83 12.39 3.93 15.68
C GLN A 83 10.95 3.89 16.20
N GLU A 84 10.54 4.87 17.02
CA GLU A 84 9.15 4.94 17.51
C GLU A 84 8.13 5.06 16.40
N PHE A 85 8.43 5.85 15.36
CA PHE A 85 7.61 6.00 14.18
C PHE A 85 7.53 4.69 13.37
N ILE A 86 8.67 4.06 13.10
CA ILE A 86 8.74 2.79 12.37
C ILE A 86 7.94 1.69 13.09
N ASP A 87 8.18 1.51 14.40
CA ASP A 87 7.47 0.53 15.21
C ASP A 87 5.95 0.77 15.17
N GLY A 88 5.54 2.04 15.30
CA GLY A 88 4.13 2.43 15.26
C GLY A 88 3.42 2.10 13.95
N ILE A 89 4.11 2.27 12.81
CA ILE A 89 3.56 1.99 11.47
C ILE A 89 3.58 0.49 11.15
N LEU A 90 4.67 -0.20 11.51
CA LEU A 90 4.80 -1.65 11.30
C LEU A 90 3.93 -2.47 12.26
N GLY A 91 3.49 -1.87 13.37
CA GLY A 91 2.74 -2.57 14.42
C GLY A 91 3.62 -3.43 15.33
N ASP A 92 4.94 -3.25 15.26
CA ASP A 92 5.90 -3.96 16.11
C ASP A 92 5.81 -3.42 17.55
N ASN A 93 6.23 -4.22 18.53
CA ASN A 93 6.28 -3.83 19.96
C ASN A 93 4.92 -3.45 20.60
N GLY A 94 3.80 -3.87 20.02
CA GLY A 94 2.45 -3.67 20.58
C GLY A 94 1.92 -2.23 20.51
N LYS A 95 2.69 -1.31 19.89
CA LYS A 95 2.25 0.05 19.57
C LYS A 95 1.63 0.05 18.18
N VAL A 96 0.33 -0.24 18.08
CA VAL A 96 -0.37 -0.24 16.78
C VAL A 96 -0.92 1.16 16.52
N SER A 97 -0.33 1.88 15.56
CA SER A 97 -0.95 3.10 15.05
C SER A 97 -2.27 2.79 14.35
N LYS A 98 -3.23 3.72 14.41
CA LYS A 98 -4.53 3.62 13.71
C LYS A 98 -4.37 3.43 12.19
N CYS A 99 -3.21 3.79 11.65
CA CYS A 99 -2.89 3.72 10.23
C CYS A 99 -1.81 2.67 9.91
N SER A 100 -1.57 1.72 10.83
CA SER A 100 -0.61 0.65 10.65
C SER A 100 -0.89 -0.19 9.41
N VAL A 101 0.14 -0.88 8.93
CA VAL A 101 0.05 -1.82 7.80
C VAL A 101 -1.04 -2.87 8.05
N ASP A 102 -1.13 -3.38 9.28
CA ASP A 102 -2.13 -4.37 9.67
C ASP A 102 -3.55 -3.81 9.61
N THR A 103 -3.77 -2.56 10.04
CA THR A 103 -5.10 -1.94 9.95
C THR A 103 -5.54 -1.76 8.50
N LYS A 104 -4.63 -1.31 7.61
CA LYS A 104 -4.92 -1.21 6.17
C LYS A 104 -5.23 -2.57 5.55
N LYS A 105 -4.49 -3.62 5.95
CA LYS A 105 -4.71 -4.99 5.49
C LYS A 105 -6.06 -5.54 5.96
N GLN A 106 -6.40 -5.36 7.23
CA GLN A 106 -7.68 -5.81 7.79
C GLN A 106 -8.87 -5.16 7.08
N GLU A 107 -8.79 -3.87 6.77
CA GLU A 107 -9.86 -3.17 6.05
C GLU A 107 -10.05 -3.72 4.63
N ARG A 108 -8.95 -4.06 3.94
CA ARG A 108 -9.00 -4.72 2.62
C ARG A 108 -9.62 -6.12 2.70
N GLU A 109 -9.16 -6.95 3.63
CA GLU A 109 -9.70 -8.29 3.83
C GLU A 109 -11.19 -8.27 4.16
N ARG A 110 -11.62 -7.30 4.98
CA ARG A 110 -13.02 -7.08 5.31
C ARG A 110 -13.83 -6.71 4.07
N PHE A 111 -13.34 -5.77 3.27
CA PHE A 111 -13.96 -5.38 2.00
C PHE A 111 -14.12 -6.58 1.07
N GLU A 112 -13.03 -7.31 0.79
CA GLU A 112 -13.03 -8.47 -0.09
C GLU A 112 -14.01 -9.55 0.39
N LYS A 113 -14.03 -9.83 1.70
CA LYS A 113 -14.93 -10.81 2.30
C LYS A 113 -16.40 -10.41 2.16
N VAL A 114 -16.74 -9.14 2.41
CA VAL A 114 -18.11 -8.63 2.28
C VAL A 114 -18.56 -8.68 0.83
N LEU A 115 -17.71 -8.22 -0.10
CA LEU A 115 -17.99 -8.21 -1.52
C LEU A 115 -18.19 -9.63 -2.07
N ALA A 116 -17.26 -10.54 -1.78
CA ALA A 116 -17.34 -11.94 -2.21
C ALA A 116 -18.54 -12.66 -1.61
N GLY A 117 -18.83 -12.44 -0.32
CA GLY A 117 -19.98 -13.06 0.35
C GLY A 117 -21.31 -12.63 -0.26
N ARG A 118 -21.43 -11.35 -0.65
CA ARG A 118 -22.63 -10.83 -1.33
C ARG A 118 -22.78 -11.39 -2.73
N ARG A 119 -21.72 -11.32 -3.54
CA ARG A 119 -21.69 -11.88 -4.90
C ARG A 119 -22.02 -13.37 -4.92
N SER A 120 -21.49 -14.15 -3.98
CA SER A 120 -21.79 -15.58 -3.90
C SER A 120 -23.26 -15.88 -3.63
N LYS A 121 -23.98 -14.98 -2.93
CA LYS A 121 -25.41 -15.17 -2.65
C LYS A 121 -26.23 -14.95 -3.92
N ILE A 122 -26.01 -13.84 -4.64
CA ILE A 122 -26.72 -13.56 -5.89
C ILE A 122 -26.37 -14.59 -6.97
N ASP A 123 -25.12 -15.06 -7.03
CA ASP A 123 -24.72 -16.14 -7.93
C ASP A 123 -25.51 -17.44 -7.65
N ALA A 124 -25.78 -17.75 -6.37
CA ALA A 124 -26.58 -18.92 -6.00
C ALA A 124 -28.07 -18.74 -6.39
N ASP A 125 -28.63 -17.55 -6.17
CA ASP A 125 -30.01 -17.23 -6.55
C ASP A 125 -30.20 -17.27 -8.08
N SER A 126 -29.25 -16.71 -8.83
CA SER A 126 -29.23 -16.73 -10.30
C SER A 126 -29.17 -18.15 -10.87
N LYS A 127 -28.27 -18.99 -10.33
CA LYS A 127 -28.21 -20.43 -10.68
C LYS A 127 -29.53 -21.14 -10.36
N GLY A 128 -30.16 -20.79 -9.24
CA GLY A 128 -31.47 -21.30 -8.86
C GLY A 128 -32.55 -20.99 -9.90
N LEU A 129 -32.57 -19.77 -10.45
CA LEU A 129 -33.51 -19.38 -11.51
C LEU A 129 -33.28 -20.17 -12.81
N VAL A 130 -32.02 -20.29 -13.23
CA VAL A 130 -31.67 -21.06 -14.44
C VAL A 130 -32.08 -22.54 -14.27
N HIS A 131 -31.80 -23.15 -13.12
CA HIS A 131 -32.22 -24.53 -12.85
C HIS A 131 -33.74 -24.72 -12.82
N LYS A 132 -34.49 -23.76 -12.28
CA LYS A 132 -35.96 -23.77 -12.31
C LYS A 132 -36.47 -23.71 -13.75
N PHE A 133 -35.88 -22.84 -14.57
CA PHE A 133 -36.22 -22.76 -15.99
C PHE A 133 -35.90 -24.07 -16.73
N ASP A 134 -34.70 -24.64 -16.54
CA ASP A 134 -34.30 -25.90 -17.16
C ASP A 134 -35.24 -27.07 -16.81
N ALA A 135 -35.69 -27.13 -15.55
CA ALA A 135 -36.66 -28.12 -15.12
C ALA A 135 -38.01 -27.93 -15.82
N LYS A 136 -38.50 -26.69 -15.91
CA LYS A 136 -39.74 -26.34 -16.61
C LYS A 136 -39.64 -26.65 -18.11
N LYS A 137 -38.53 -26.31 -18.75
CA LYS A 137 -38.21 -26.61 -20.14
C LYS A 137 -38.26 -28.11 -20.41
N LYS A 138 -37.57 -28.93 -19.61
CA LYS A 138 -37.59 -30.40 -19.74
C LYS A 138 -38.99 -30.98 -19.60
N GLN A 139 -39.79 -30.45 -18.67
CA GLN A 139 -41.16 -30.90 -18.46
C GLN A 139 -42.05 -30.56 -19.66
N LEU A 140 -42.00 -29.31 -20.14
CA LEU A 140 -42.83 -28.86 -21.26
C LEU A 140 -42.47 -29.57 -22.57
N LEU A 141 -41.19 -29.78 -22.86
CA LEU A 141 -40.76 -30.52 -24.06
C LEU A 141 -41.24 -31.99 -24.05
N ARG A 142 -41.27 -32.66 -22.90
CA ARG A 142 -41.84 -34.02 -22.79
C ARG A 142 -43.35 -34.04 -23.07
N VAL A 143 -44.05 -32.98 -22.67
CA VAL A 143 -45.49 -32.85 -22.88
C VAL A 143 -45.80 -32.58 -24.36
N ILE A 144 -45.00 -31.75 -25.03
CA ILE A 144 -45.09 -31.48 -26.47
C ILE A 144 -44.92 -32.77 -27.29
N ALA A 145 -43.97 -33.64 -26.92
CA ALA A 145 -43.73 -34.90 -27.61
C ALA A 145 -44.92 -35.89 -27.59
N SER A 146 -45.94 -35.67 -26.77
CA SER A 146 -47.08 -36.59 -26.58
C SER A 146 -48.45 -36.00 -26.92
N LYS A 147 -48.52 -34.78 -27.45
CA LYS A 147 -49.77 -34.04 -27.67
C LYS A 147 -50.01 -33.61 -29.13
N GLU A 148 -51.23 -33.18 -29.42
CA GLU A 148 -51.62 -32.58 -30.71
C GLU A 148 -50.99 -31.17 -30.90
N VAL A 149 -50.92 -30.71 -32.16
CA VAL A 149 -50.18 -29.49 -32.57
C VAL A 149 -50.65 -28.24 -31.83
N ALA A 150 -51.96 -27.99 -31.79
CA ALA A 150 -52.51 -26.78 -31.18
C ALA A 150 -52.24 -26.71 -29.66
N GLU A 151 -52.11 -27.86 -28.99
CA GLU A 151 -51.69 -27.91 -27.59
C GLU A 151 -50.17 -27.76 -27.44
N SER A 152 -49.40 -28.21 -28.43
CA SER A 152 -47.94 -28.11 -28.47
C SER A 152 -47.46 -26.68 -28.71
N GLU A 153 -48.09 -25.94 -29.62
CA GLU A 153 -47.82 -24.51 -29.86
C GLU A 153 -48.02 -23.68 -28.59
N LYS A 154 -49.15 -23.86 -27.89
CA LYS A 154 -49.41 -23.19 -26.60
C LYS A 154 -48.33 -23.47 -25.56
N LYS A 155 -47.79 -24.69 -25.53
CA LYS A 155 -46.72 -25.08 -24.60
C LYS A 155 -45.36 -24.49 -24.98
N LEU A 156 -45.09 -24.27 -26.27
CA LEU A 156 -43.92 -23.52 -26.71
C LEU A 156 -44.03 -22.04 -26.38
N ASP A 157 -45.21 -21.43 -26.52
CA ASP A 157 -45.43 -20.04 -26.10
C ASP A 157 -45.30 -19.86 -24.58
N GLU A 158 -45.77 -20.84 -23.78
CA GLU A 158 -45.52 -20.88 -22.33
C GLU A 158 -44.02 -20.94 -22.01
N LEU A 159 -43.22 -21.60 -22.84
CA LEU A 159 -41.77 -21.72 -22.67
C LEU A 159 -41.04 -20.44 -23.11
N ARG A 160 -41.46 -19.79 -24.21
CA ARG A 160 -40.98 -18.46 -24.61
C ARG A 160 -41.24 -17.44 -23.50
N ALA A 161 -42.46 -17.39 -22.98
CA ALA A 161 -42.83 -16.49 -21.90
C ALA A 161 -42.01 -16.75 -20.62
N ALA A 162 -41.74 -18.02 -20.29
CA ALA A 162 -40.89 -18.37 -19.16
C ALA A 162 -39.42 -17.95 -19.37
N ASN A 163 -38.92 -17.94 -20.61
CA ASN A 163 -37.56 -17.49 -20.93
C ASN A 163 -37.43 -15.97 -20.86
N VAL A 164 -38.46 -15.23 -21.28
CA VAL A 164 -38.55 -13.77 -21.07
C VAL A 164 -38.54 -13.45 -19.58
N GLN A 165 -39.37 -14.14 -18.79
CA GLN A 165 -39.37 -13.95 -17.33
C GLN A 165 -38.02 -14.28 -16.70
N LEU A 166 -37.34 -15.35 -17.15
CA LEU A 166 -35.99 -15.67 -16.68
C LEU A 166 -35.01 -14.53 -16.99
N ASN A 167 -35.09 -13.93 -18.18
CA ASN A 167 -34.24 -12.80 -18.54
C ASN A 167 -34.48 -11.61 -17.60
N ASP A 168 -35.74 -11.24 -17.39
CA ASP A 168 -36.13 -10.13 -16.52
C ASP A 168 -35.67 -10.37 -15.07
N ASP A 169 -35.93 -11.56 -14.52
CA ASP A 169 -35.53 -11.93 -13.16
C ASP A 169 -34.00 -11.91 -12.98
N LEU A 170 -33.24 -12.39 -13.98
CA LEU A 170 -31.78 -12.37 -13.94
C LEU A 170 -31.21 -10.95 -14.06
N LEU A 171 -31.79 -10.12 -14.92
CA LEU A 171 -31.39 -8.71 -15.04
C LEU A 171 -31.74 -7.93 -13.78
N GLU A 172 -32.87 -8.20 -13.13
CA GLU A 172 -33.23 -7.58 -11.86
C GLU A 172 -32.21 -7.95 -10.75
N LEU A 173 -31.86 -9.24 -10.62
CA LEU A 173 -30.83 -9.67 -9.67
C LEU A 173 -29.47 -9.01 -9.96
N GLU A 174 -29.11 -8.87 -11.24
CA GLU A 174 -27.85 -8.25 -11.63
C GLU A 174 -27.85 -6.74 -11.31
N LEU A 175 -28.93 -6.02 -11.58
CA LEU A 175 -29.09 -4.61 -11.19
C LEU A 175 -28.99 -4.43 -9.67
N GLN A 176 -29.64 -5.29 -8.89
CA GLN A 176 -29.53 -5.28 -7.43
C GLN A 176 -28.10 -5.54 -6.95
N GLN A 177 -27.36 -6.44 -7.59
CA GLN A 177 -25.96 -6.71 -7.28
C GLN A 177 -25.07 -5.51 -7.61
N MET A 178 -25.30 -4.86 -8.77
CA MET A 178 -24.56 -3.66 -9.17
C MET A 178 -24.73 -2.53 -8.16
N GLU A 179 -25.96 -2.27 -7.69
CA GLU A 179 -26.22 -1.26 -6.66
C GLU A 179 -25.55 -1.60 -5.33
N GLN A 180 -25.54 -2.88 -4.93
CA GLN A 180 -24.89 -3.32 -3.70
C GLN A 180 -23.36 -3.23 -3.78
N ASP A 181 -22.77 -3.63 -4.90
CA ASP A 181 -21.33 -3.51 -5.15
C ASP A 181 -20.91 -2.03 -5.09
N GLU A 182 -21.69 -1.13 -5.72
CA GLU A 182 -21.49 0.31 -5.67
C GLU A 182 -21.49 0.86 -4.23
N GLN A 183 -22.44 0.42 -3.40
CA GLN A 183 -22.51 0.82 -1.98
C GLN A 183 -21.31 0.29 -1.18
N ILE A 184 -20.91 -0.97 -1.39
CA ILE A 184 -19.79 -1.59 -0.68
C ILE A 184 -18.48 -0.92 -1.07
N ILE A 185 -18.26 -0.69 -2.37
CA ILE A 185 -17.05 -0.01 -2.86
C ILE A 185 -17.00 1.43 -2.36
N SER A 186 -18.12 2.16 -2.40
CA SER A 186 -18.17 3.54 -1.87
C SER A 186 -17.89 3.60 -0.36
N GLY A 187 -18.41 2.65 0.41
CA GLY A 187 -18.13 2.54 1.84
C GLY A 187 -16.64 2.26 2.11
N PHE A 188 -16.06 1.33 1.34
CA PHE A 188 -14.63 1.03 1.42
C PHE A 188 -13.77 2.23 1.00
N GLU A 189 -14.12 2.95 -0.06
CA GLU A 189 -13.45 4.18 -0.47
C GLU A 189 -13.42 5.21 0.66
N GLN A 190 -14.55 5.43 1.33
CA GLN A 190 -14.63 6.36 2.45
C GLN A 190 -13.72 5.92 3.62
N SER A 191 -13.84 4.67 4.06
CA SER A 191 -13.06 4.12 5.16
C SER A 191 -11.56 4.08 4.86
N TYR A 192 -11.18 3.66 3.65
CA TYR A 192 -9.78 3.59 3.25
C TYR A 192 -9.17 4.98 3.09
N ASN A 193 -9.91 5.96 2.55
CA ASN A 193 -9.44 7.35 2.50
C ASN A 193 -9.23 7.95 3.89
N GLN A 194 -10.03 7.58 4.89
CA GLN A 194 -9.79 7.97 6.28
C GLN A 194 -8.49 7.36 6.83
N LEU A 195 -8.19 6.09 6.53
CA LEU A 195 -6.92 5.45 6.91
C LEU A 195 -5.72 6.12 6.23
N VAL A 196 -5.85 6.47 4.94
CA VAL A 196 -4.82 7.19 4.19
C VAL A 196 -4.61 8.60 4.76
N ALA A 197 -5.68 9.31 5.11
CA ALA A 197 -5.58 10.62 5.74
C ALA A 197 -4.89 10.53 7.12
N ALA A 198 -5.26 9.53 7.93
CA ALA A 198 -4.61 9.29 9.22
C ALA A 198 -3.13 8.92 9.06
N PHE A 199 -2.77 8.13 8.05
CA PHE A 199 -1.37 7.83 7.73
C PHE A 199 -0.59 9.10 7.38
N ILE A 200 -1.14 9.94 6.49
CA ILE A 200 -0.52 11.20 6.08
C ILE A 200 -0.33 12.11 7.30
N ASP A 201 -1.34 12.25 8.15
CA ASP A 201 -1.25 13.04 9.37
C ASP A 201 -0.17 12.52 10.32
N THR A 202 -0.05 11.20 10.52
CA THR A 202 1.05 10.62 11.31
C THR A 202 2.42 10.94 10.71
N VAL A 203 2.59 10.87 9.40
CA VAL A 203 3.86 11.22 8.74
C VAL A 203 4.17 12.71 8.92
N GLN A 204 3.22 13.59 8.64
CA GLN A 204 3.44 15.04 8.63
C GLN A 204 3.54 15.62 10.05
N SER A 205 2.56 15.31 10.89
CA SER A 205 2.38 15.89 12.22
C SER A 205 3.16 15.16 13.31
N ASP A 206 3.15 13.82 13.31
CA ASP A 206 3.77 13.06 14.40
C ASP A 206 5.25 12.77 14.20
N PHE A 207 5.72 12.75 12.95
CA PHE A 207 7.11 12.44 12.60
C PHE A 207 7.86 13.63 12.02
N CYS A 208 7.49 14.13 10.83
CA CYS A 208 8.24 15.19 10.16
C CYS A 208 8.23 16.51 10.93
N ALA A 209 7.10 16.92 11.52
CA ALA A 209 7.08 18.14 12.35
C ALA A 209 8.03 18.02 13.55
N LYS A 210 8.02 16.89 14.25
CA LYS A 210 8.94 16.65 15.37
C LYS A 210 10.40 16.55 14.94
N LEU A 211 10.69 16.01 13.76
CA LEU A 211 12.04 16.03 13.20
C LEU A 211 12.52 17.45 12.92
N ARG A 212 11.65 18.31 12.37
CA ARG A 212 11.97 19.74 12.20
C ARG A 212 12.20 20.42 13.54
N ASP A 213 11.43 20.09 14.58
CA ASP A 213 11.65 20.64 15.93
C ASP A 213 13.01 20.20 16.50
N ILE A 214 13.36 18.92 16.38
CA ILE A 214 14.68 18.40 16.81
C ILE A 214 15.82 19.09 16.04
N GLU A 215 15.67 19.28 14.73
CA GLU A 215 16.63 19.98 13.88
C GLU A 215 16.74 21.48 14.23
N ASN A 216 15.61 22.14 14.51
CA ASN A 216 15.59 23.54 14.98
C ASN A 216 16.30 23.67 16.34
N ASP A 217 16.05 22.75 17.27
CA ASP A 217 16.71 22.73 18.57
C ASP A 217 18.21 22.49 18.44
N PHE A 218 18.63 21.59 17.55
CA PHE A 218 20.03 21.36 17.20
C PHE A 218 20.68 22.63 16.63
N PHE A 219 20.06 23.24 15.63
CA PHE A 219 20.54 24.47 15.00
C PHE A 219 20.67 25.63 16.01
N ASN A 220 19.66 25.84 16.86
CA ASN A 220 19.69 26.90 17.86
C ASN A 220 20.80 26.69 18.91
N LYS A 221 21.02 25.45 19.35
CA LYS A 221 22.13 25.10 20.26
C LYS A 221 23.47 25.30 19.57
N ALA A 222 23.63 24.83 18.34
CA ALA A 222 24.84 25.00 17.54
C ALA A 222 25.17 26.48 17.34
N LEU A 223 24.16 27.31 17.07
CA LEU A 223 24.31 28.76 16.91
C LEU A 223 24.80 29.44 18.20
N GLN A 224 24.22 29.08 19.35
CA GLN A 224 24.64 29.62 20.64
C GLN A 224 26.09 29.21 20.96
N MET A 225 26.42 27.94 20.82
CA MET A 225 27.76 27.43 21.14
C MET A 225 28.83 27.94 20.16
N ALA A 226 28.48 28.11 18.87
CA ALA A 226 29.35 28.74 17.88
C ALA A 226 29.69 30.17 18.28
N GLN A 227 28.71 30.95 18.76
CA GLN A 227 28.96 32.31 19.25
C GLN A 227 29.93 32.31 20.44
N GLU A 228 29.76 31.40 21.39
CA GLU A 228 30.68 31.24 22.52
C GLU A 228 32.10 30.87 22.08
N ASP A 229 32.26 29.98 21.11
CA ASP A 229 33.57 29.60 20.55
C ASP A 229 34.23 30.77 19.79
N HIS A 230 33.46 31.54 19.02
CA HIS A 230 33.96 32.76 18.37
C HIS A 230 34.41 33.81 19.39
N GLU A 231 33.69 33.98 20.49
CA GLU A 231 34.05 34.92 21.57
C GLU A 231 35.32 34.47 22.30
N LYS A 232 35.45 33.18 22.63
CA LYS A 232 36.66 32.60 23.24
C LYS A 232 37.87 32.72 22.31
N HIS A 233 37.68 32.50 21.01
CA HIS A 233 38.72 32.67 20.01
C HIS A 233 39.17 34.14 19.91
N ALA A 234 38.23 35.08 19.88
CA ALA A 234 38.53 36.52 19.89
C ALA A 234 39.24 36.99 21.17
N ALA A 235 38.99 36.31 22.30
CA ALA A 235 39.69 36.54 23.57
C ALA A 235 41.08 35.88 23.65
N GLY A 236 41.54 35.19 22.60
CA GLY A 236 42.83 34.49 22.55
C GLY A 236 42.89 33.21 23.38
N GLN A 237 41.74 32.68 23.83
CA GLN A 237 41.70 31.52 24.73
C GLN A 237 41.81 30.17 24.00
N LEU A 238 41.76 30.19 22.67
CA LEU A 238 41.76 29.00 21.81
C LEU A 238 42.97 28.89 20.88
N GLU A 239 43.88 29.89 20.84
CA GLU A 239 44.99 29.94 19.86
C GLU A 239 45.92 28.72 19.88
N ASP A 240 46.13 28.09 21.05
CA ASP A 240 47.00 26.92 21.20
C ASP A 240 46.28 25.56 21.03
N ALA A 241 44.95 25.56 20.89
CA ALA A 241 44.10 24.36 20.97
C ALA A 241 43.47 23.92 19.64
N VAL A 242 43.54 24.75 18.59
CA VAL A 242 42.88 24.48 17.30
C VAL A 242 43.87 24.46 16.14
N SER A 243 43.57 23.67 15.10
CA SER A 243 44.36 23.64 13.86
C SER A 243 44.30 24.98 13.13
N GLU A 244 45.29 25.27 12.27
CA GLU A 244 45.36 26.55 11.53
C GLU A 244 44.11 26.79 10.66
N ASP A 245 43.55 25.73 10.07
CA ASP A 245 42.32 25.80 9.25
C ASP A 245 41.08 26.06 10.12
N ALA A 246 41.00 25.44 11.29
CA ALA A 246 39.92 25.69 12.25
C ALA A 246 40.02 27.10 12.87
N ALA A 247 41.23 27.61 13.11
CA ALA A 247 41.44 28.98 13.59
C ALA A 247 41.01 30.03 12.54
N ARG A 248 41.25 29.76 11.25
CA ARG A 248 40.74 30.62 10.16
C ARG A 248 39.21 30.63 10.10
N PHE A 249 38.58 29.46 10.25
CA PHE A 249 37.13 29.34 10.27
C PHE A 249 36.51 30.04 11.50
N LEU A 250 37.12 29.87 12.68
CA LEU A 250 36.71 30.57 13.92
C LEU A 250 36.98 32.08 13.88
N GLY A 251 37.93 32.54 13.07
CA GLY A 251 38.20 33.96 12.84
C GLY A 251 37.15 34.66 11.99
N ASP A 252 36.40 33.92 11.16
CA ASP A 252 35.36 34.44 10.28
C ASP A 252 33.96 34.05 10.80
N LYS A 253 33.42 34.93 11.65
CA LYS A 253 32.07 34.74 12.22
C LYS A 253 30.98 34.68 11.14
N GLU A 254 31.11 35.43 10.06
CA GLU A 254 30.10 35.44 8.99
C GLU A 254 30.10 34.12 8.24
N LEU A 255 31.27 33.55 7.96
CA LEU A 255 31.42 32.24 7.34
C LEU A 255 30.84 31.11 8.21
N GLY A 256 31.12 31.12 9.52
CA GLY A 256 30.58 30.12 10.45
C GLY A 256 29.05 30.14 10.51
N LEU A 257 28.47 31.35 10.62
CA LEU A 257 27.02 31.54 10.59
C LEU A 257 26.41 31.12 9.25
N ALA A 258 27.04 31.46 8.13
CA ALA A 258 26.56 31.06 6.81
C ALA A 258 26.58 29.52 6.64
N SER A 259 27.63 28.86 7.14
CA SER A 259 27.78 27.40 7.07
C SER A 259 26.72 26.69 7.92
N LEU A 260 26.46 27.18 9.14
CA LEU A 260 25.38 26.64 10.01
C LEU A 260 24.00 26.80 9.38
N ASN A 261 23.70 27.97 8.79
CA ASN A 261 22.41 28.20 8.12
C ASN A 261 22.27 27.28 6.89
N ALA A 262 23.33 27.13 6.09
CA ALA A 262 23.29 26.26 4.90
C ALA A 262 23.11 24.78 5.27
N SER A 263 23.78 24.29 6.32
CA SER A 263 23.58 22.94 6.87
C SER A 263 22.13 22.73 7.33
N HIS A 264 21.60 23.67 8.10
CA HIS A 264 20.21 23.62 8.56
C HIS A 264 19.19 23.61 7.41
N GLU A 265 19.36 24.49 6.42
CA GLU A 265 18.51 24.51 5.22
C GLU A 265 18.58 23.20 4.44
N ALA A 266 19.77 22.59 4.31
CA ALA A 266 19.95 21.30 3.66
C ALA A 266 19.22 20.18 4.42
N HIS A 267 19.33 20.14 5.75
CA HIS A 267 18.65 19.17 6.60
C HIS A 267 17.13 19.25 6.46
N ILE A 268 16.56 20.46 6.58
CA ILE A 268 15.12 20.70 6.43
C ILE A 268 14.65 20.30 5.02
N ALA A 269 15.41 20.64 3.98
CA ALA A 269 15.07 20.27 2.61
C ALA A 269 15.01 18.75 2.38
N ILE A 270 15.89 17.99 3.05
CA ILE A 270 15.90 16.51 2.97
C ILE A 270 14.67 15.93 3.67
N ILE A 271 14.30 16.45 4.86
CA ILE A 271 13.07 16.07 5.57
C ILE A 271 11.83 16.35 4.70
N ASP A 272 11.73 17.55 4.14
CA ASP A 272 10.61 17.97 3.29
C ASP A 272 10.48 17.11 2.03
N ARG A 273 11.62 16.81 1.38
CA ARG A 273 11.66 15.93 0.20
C ARG A 273 11.16 14.53 0.53
N TRP A 274 11.61 13.96 1.64
CA TRP A 274 11.18 12.64 2.08
C TRP A 274 9.68 12.63 2.41
N GLU A 275 9.19 13.62 3.16
CA GLU A 275 7.76 13.79 3.46
C GLU A 275 6.92 13.81 2.18
N GLN A 276 7.30 14.65 1.23
CA GLN A 276 6.56 14.79 -0.03
C GLN A 276 6.52 13.48 -0.81
N GLN A 277 7.62 12.73 -0.84
CA GLN A 277 7.68 11.43 -1.52
C GLN A 277 6.74 10.41 -0.89
N VAL A 278 6.75 10.27 0.44
CA VAL A 278 5.89 9.34 1.18
C VAL A 278 4.42 9.68 0.99
N VAL A 279 4.04 10.97 1.16
CA VAL A 279 2.65 11.44 0.99
C VAL A 279 2.16 11.23 -0.44
N THR A 280 2.99 11.56 -1.44
CA THR A 280 2.63 11.39 -2.85
C THR A 280 2.47 9.91 -3.21
N ARG A 281 3.38 9.06 -2.75
CA ARG A 281 3.33 7.61 -2.99
C ARG A 281 2.10 6.99 -2.34
N GLU A 282 1.75 7.37 -1.10
CA GLU A 282 0.54 6.87 -0.42
C GLU A 282 -0.72 7.22 -1.21
N ARG A 283 -0.89 8.49 -1.58
CA ARG A 283 -2.06 8.96 -2.33
C ARG A 283 -2.21 8.23 -3.65
N ARG A 284 -1.09 8.06 -4.37
CA ARG A 284 -1.09 7.35 -5.65
C ARG A 284 -1.45 5.87 -5.48
N GLN A 285 -0.89 5.19 -4.50
CA GLN A 285 -1.21 3.77 -4.23
C GLN A 285 -2.68 3.60 -3.84
N ALA A 286 -3.22 4.47 -2.98
CA ALA A 286 -4.63 4.47 -2.61
C ALA A 286 -5.54 4.69 -3.82
N GLN A 287 -5.28 5.73 -4.62
CA GLN A 287 -6.04 6.02 -5.83
C GLN A 287 -6.01 4.87 -6.83
N ALA A 288 -4.85 4.28 -7.08
CA ALA A 288 -4.71 3.15 -7.99
C ALA A 288 -5.51 1.93 -7.53
N MET A 289 -5.47 1.62 -6.23
CA MET A 289 -6.24 0.51 -5.66
C MET A 289 -7.75 0.74 -5.79
N LEU A 290 -8.24 1.92 -5.40
CA LEU A 290 -9.67 2.24 -5.46
C LEU A 290 -10.17 2.25 -6.91
N ALA A 291 -9.39 2.80 -7.83
CA ALA A 291 -9.70 2.77 -9.25
C ALA A 291 -9.74 1.33 -9.80
N SER A 292 -8.84 0.45 -9.36
CA SER A 292 -8.87 -0.98 -9.73
C SER A 292 -10.15 -1.65 -9.26
N ALA A 293 -10.54 -1.45 -8.00
CA ALA A 293 -11.77 -2.05 -7.44
C ALA A 293 -13.02 -1.63 -8.22
N ARG A 294 -13.11 -0.35 -8.62
CA ARG A 294 -14.18 0.17 -9.49
C ARG A 294 -14.16 -0.47 -10.87
N ALA A 295 -12.99 -0.51 -11.51
CA ALA A 295 -12.83 -1.08 -12.84
C ALA A 295 -13.19 -2.57 -12.87
N ASP A 296 -12.78 -3.32 -11.85
CA ASP A 296 -13.08 -4.75 -11.71
C ASP A 296 -14.58 -5.00 -11.54
N SER A 297 -15.28 -4.15 -10.79
CA SER A 297 -16.75 -4.21 -10.67
C SER A 297 -17.42 -4.00 -12.02
N VAL A 298 -17.09 -2.91 -12.72
CA VAL A 298 -17.68 -2.60 -14.04
C VAL A 298 -17.39 -3.71 -15.06
N ALA A 299 -16.18 -4.27 -15.05
CA ALA A 299 -15.81 -5.37 -15.94
C ALA A 299 -16.62 -6.64 -15.64
N ARG A 300 -16.87 -6.94 -14.35
CA ARG A 300 -17.71 -8.06 -13.92
C ARG A 300 -19.16 -7.86 -14.35
N ASP A 301 -19.72 -6.68 -14.12
CA ASP A 301 -21.13 -6.40 -14.43
C ASP A 301 -21.40 -6.55 -15.93
N ARG A 302 -20.51 -6.00 -16.77
CA ARG A 302 -20.56 -6.19 -18.23
C ARG A 302 -20.53 -7.66 -18.63
N ARG A 303 -19.64 -8.45 -18.00
CA ARG A 303 -19.52 -9.89 -18.29
C ARG A 303 -20.78 -10.65 -17.91
N ARG A 304 -21.38 -10.33 -16.76
CA ARG A 304 -22.60 -10.98 -16.27
C ARG A 304 -23.82 -10.64 -17.12
N ILE A 305 -23.97 -9.39 -17.53
CA ILE A 305 -25.05 -9.01 -18.47
C ILE A 305 -24.91 -9.77 -19.80
N LEU A 306 -23.69 -9.89 -20.34
CA LEU A 306 -23.45 -10.66 -21.56
C LEU A 306 -23.80 -12.15 -21.38
N GLU A 307 -23.44 -12.75 -20.26
CA GLU A 307 -23.78 -14.14 -19.93
C GLU A 307 -25.30 -14.35 -19.86
N ILE A 308 -26.03 -13.42 -19.24
CA ILE A 308 -27.50 -13.47 -19.19
C ILE A 308 -28.08 -13.44 -20.60
N VAL A 309 -27.64 -12.50 -21.44
CA VAL A 309 -28.10 -12.38 -22.84
C VAL A 309 -27.80 -13.66 -23.63
N GLU A 310 -26.61 -14.24 -23.46
CA GLU A 310 -26.22 -15.47 -24.14
C GLU A 310 -27.10 -16.66 -23.73
N VAL A 311 -27.30 -16.87 -22.43
CA VAL A 311 -28.13 -17.97 -21.90
C VAL A 311 -29.56 -17.85 -22.39
N THR A 312 -30.16 -16.67 -22.29
CA THR A 312 -31.56 -16.49 -22.72
C THR A 312 -31.70 -16.49 -24.24
N GLY A 313 -30.69 -16.00 -24.96
CA GLY A 313 -30.64 -16.07 -26.42
C GLY A 313 -30.61 -17.50 -26.92
N LYS A 314 -29.72 -18.33 -26.35
CA LYS A 314 -29.64 -19.77 -26.65
C LYS A 314 -30.96 -20.47 -26.36
N ASN A 315 -31.58 -20.20 -25.21
CA ASN A 315 -32.89 -20.75 -24.88
C ASN A 315 -33.95 -20.39 -25.92
N ASN A 316 -33.94 -19.15 -26.43
CA ASN A 316 -34.89 -18.71 -27.43
C ASN A 316 -34.66 -19.43 -28.77
N SER A 317 -33.41 -19.53 -29.23
CA SER A 317 -33.06 -20.27 -30.45
C SER A 317 -33.52 -21.73 -30.38
N GLU A 318 -33.28 -22.41 -29.26
CA GLU A 318 -33.73 -23.79 -29.09
C GLU A 318 -35.27 -23.92 -29.11
N VAL A 319 -36.01 -22.93 -28.61
CA VAL A 319 -37.48 -22.93 -28.67
C VAL A 319 -37.97 -22.70 -30.10
N GLU A 320 -37.33 -21.81 -30.87
CA GLU A 320 -37.63 -21.60 -32.29
C GLU A 320 -37.36 -22.84 -33.13
N GLU A 321 -36.25 -23.54 -32.89
CA GLU A 321 -35.94 -24.80 -33.58
C GLU A 321 -37.03 -25.86 -33.36
N GLN A 322 -37.53 -25.98 -32.13
CA GLN A 322 -38.64 -26.89 -31.82
C GLN A 322 -39.95 -26.46 -32.48
N PHE A 323 -40.19 -25.15 -32.60
CA PHE A 323 -41.36 -24.61 -33.31
C PHE A 323 -41.31 -24.94 -34.81
N MET A 324 -40.16 -24.74 -35.44
CA MET A 324 -39.95 -25.07 -36.87
C MET A 324 -40.10 -26.57 -37.13
N ALA A 325 -39.53 -27.42 -36.27
CA ALA A 325 -39.65 -28.87 -36.38
C ALA A 325 -41.11 -29.35 -36.32
N LEU A 326 -41.93 -28.78 -35.42
CA LEU A 326 -43.37 -29.09 -35.35
C LEU A 326 -44.13 -28.68 -36.62
N SER A 327 -43.72 -27.58 -37.26
CA SER A 327 -44.32 -27.10 -38.51
C SER A 327 -43.98 -28.01 -39.70
N GLU A 328 -42.73 -28.48 -39.79
CA GLU A 328 -42.26 -29.38 -40.86
C GLU A 328 -42.84 -30.80 -40.75
N ASP A 329 -42.93 -31.35 -39.53
CA ASP A 329 -43.48 -32.70 -39.29
C ASP A 329 -44.97 -32.82 -39.65
N TRP A 330 -45.69 -31.69 -39.71
CA TRP A 330 -47.10 -31.62 -40.11
C TRP A 330 -47.31 -31.22 -41.57
N GLY A 331 -46.40 -30.46 -42.18
CA GLY A 331 -46.43 -30.20 -43.62
C GLY A 331 -46.22 -31.47 -44.48
N ASN A 332 -45.65 -32.52 -43.87
CA ASN A 332 -45.36 -33.82 -44.49
C ASN A 332 -46.36 -34.95 -44.16
N ARG A 333 -47.44 -34.69 -43.40
CA ARG A 333 -48.51 -35.67 -43.10
C ARG A 333 -49.80 -35.37 -43.87
#